data_AF-A0AAW4KU40-F1
#
_entry.id   AF-A0AAW4KU40-F1
#
_cell.length_a   1.000
_cell.length_b   1.000
_cell.length_c   1.000
_cell.angle_alpha   90.00
_cell.angle_beta   90.00
_cell.angle_gamma   90.00
#
_symmetry.space_group_name_H-M   'P 1'
#
loop_
_entity.id
_entity.type
_entity.pdbx_description
1 polymer ?
#
loop_
_entity_poly.entity_id
_entity_poly.type
_entity_poly.pdbx_seq_one_letter_code
_entity_poly.pdbx_strand_id
1 'polypeptide(L)'
;DDLASEHTAEPAPEPEAEPAAAPATGLALQWLELFPKLPISGMTGSIAANCTLISIEGDHWLLHLDPAHSALFNATQQRRLNDALNQ
;
A
#
# COMPACT_ATOMS: atom_id res chain seq x y z
N ASP A 1 -45.35 29.92 6.27
CA ASP A 1 -46.30 28.85 6.60
C ASP A 1 -46.75 28.18 5.34
N ASP A 2 -46.53 26.90 5.10
CA ASP A 2 -46.15 25.80 5.98
C ASP A 2 -45.63 24.69 5.04
N LEU A 3 -44.32 24.49 4.96
CA LEU A 3 -43.54 23.41 5.59
C LEU A 3 -43.68 22.02 4.94
N ALA A 4 -42.50 21.59 4.47
CA ALA A 4 -41.98 20.22 4.53
C ALA A 4 -42.66 19.14 3.68
N SER A 5 -42.25 19.05 2.41
CA SER A 5 -42.23 17.77 1.70
C SER A 5 -41.07 16.94 2.26
N GLU A 6 -41.37 16.07 3.22
CA GLU A 6 -40.40 15.13 3.78
C GLU A 6 -40.04 14.09 2.71
N HIS A 7 -38.88 14.26 2.08
CA HIS A 7 -38.27 13.24 1.25
C HIS A 7 -37.67 12.19 2.19
N THR A 8 -38.43 11.13 2.47
CA THR A 8 -37.91 9.95 3.17
C THR A 8 -36.78 9.37 2.32
N ALA A 9 -35.53 9.63 2.70
CA ALA A 9 -34.38 9.00 2.10
C ALA A 9 -34.42 7.50 2.46
N GLU A 10 -34.63 6.65 1.45
CA GLU A 10 -34.40 5.22 1.59
C GLU A 10 -32.95 4.99 2.07
N PRO A 11 -32.72 4.09 3.05
CA PRO A 11 -31.37 3.80 3.52
C PRO A 11 -30.57 3.20 2.37
N ALA A 12 -29.44 3.82 2.04
CA ALA A 12 -28.49 3.26 1.09
C ALA A 12 -28.06 1.87 1.59
N PRO A 13 -28.01 0.85 0.71
CA PRO A 13 -27.61 -0.49 1.12
C PRO A 13 -26.22 -0.45 1.75
N GLU A 14 -26.09 -1.01 2.96
CA GLU A 14 -24.80 -1.20 3.60
C GLU A 14 -23.90 -2.02 2.67
N PRO A 15 -22.65 -1.60 2.42
CA PRO A 15 -21.75 -2.35 1.54
C PRO A 15 -21.56 -3.76 2.12
N GLU A 16 -21.91 -4.78 1.33
CA GLU A 16 -21.64 -6.17 1.68
C GLU A 16 -20.15 -6.31 2.02
N ALA A 17 -19.86 -6.92 3.17
CA ALA A 17 -18.49 -7.11 3.63
C ALA A 17 -17.69 -7.86 2.57
N GLU A 18 -16.70 -7.19 1.99
CA GLU A 18 -15.83 -7.80 1.00
C GLU A 18 -15.19 -9.07 1.60
N PRO A 19 -15.14 -10.18 0.84
CA PRO A 19 -14.51 -11.39 1.31
C PRO A 19 -13.05 -11.10 1.70
N ALA A 20 -12.63 -11.63 2.84
CA ALA A 20 -11.27 -11.44 3.34
C ALA A 20 -10.26 -11.81 2.26
N ALA A 21 -9.31 -10.91 2.00
CA ALA A 21 -8.29 -11.11 0.97
C ALA A 21 -7.55 -12.44 1.19
N ALA A 22 -7.39 -13.20 0.11
CA ALA A 22 -6.55 -14.40 0.14
C ALA A 22 -5.12 -14.02 0.55
N PRO A 23 -4.38 -14.91 1.25
CA PRO A 23 -3.01 -14.63 1.64
C PRO A 23 -2.13 -14.36 0.42
N ALA A 24 -1.18 -13.43 0.58
CA ALA A 24 -0.19 -13.16 -0.45
C ALA A 24 0.64 -14.41 -0.75
N THR A 25 1.02 -14.58 -2.02
CA THR A 25 1.90 -15.67 -2.49
C THR A 25 2.99 -15.10 -3.41
N GLY A 26 4.00 -15.91 -3.73
CA GLY A 26 5.05 -15.53 -4.67
C GLY A 26 5.87 -14.30 -4.22
N LEU A 27 6.13 -13.38 -5.15
CA LEU A 27 6.95 -12.18 -4.90
C LEU A 27 6.36 -11.23 -3.85
N ALA A 28 5.03 -11.11 -3.81
CA ALA A 28 4.38 -10.30 -2.79
C ALA A 28 4.65 -10.86 -1.38
N LEU A 29 4.56 -12.19 -1.22
CA LEU A 29 4.93 -12.85 0.03
C LEU A 29 6.42 -12.67 0.35
N GLN A 30 7.30 -12.81 -0.64
CA GLN A 30 8.74 -12.59 -0.45
C GLN A 30 9.05 -11.18 0.08
N TRP A 31 8.36 -10.16 -0.42
CA TRP A 31 8.47 -8.80 0.11
C TRP A 31 8.02 -8.71 1.56
N LEU A 32 6.86 -9.29 1.90
CA LEU A 32 6.34 -9.30 3.27
C LEU A 32 7.29 -10.00 4.26
N GLU A 33 8.05 -10.99 3.82
CA GLU A 33 9.04 -11.69 4.65
C GLU A 33 10.39 -10.94 4.75
N LEU A 34 10.76 -10.16 3.73
CA LEU A 34 12.00 -9.40 3.67
C LEU A 34 11.87 -8.05 4.37
N PHE A 35 10.82 -7.29 4.07
CA PHE A 35 10.62 -5.91 4.52
C PHE A 35 10.82 -5.73 6.04
N PRO A 36 10.28 -6.58 6.93
CA PRO A 36 10.46 -6.41 8.39
C PRO A 36 11.91 -6.52 8.86
N LYS A 37 12.82 -7.06 8.03
CA LYS A 37 14.24 -7.24 8.33
C LYS A 37 15.09 -6.06 7.87
N LEU A 38 14.54 -5.16 7.04
CA LEU A 38 15.28 -4.03 6.50
C LEU A 38 15.50 -2.96 7.59
N PRO A 39 16.68 -2.32 7.64
CA PRO A 39 16.99 -1.26 8.61
C PRO A 39 16.36 0.09 8.23
N ILE A 40 15.05 0.11 7.96
CA ILE A 40 14.29 1.31 7.57
C ILE A 40 13.16 1.59 8.55
N SER A 41 12.89 2.87 8.77
CA SER A 41 11.82 3.34 9.66
C SER A 41 11.27 4.69 9.20
N GLY A 42 10.28 5.22 9.91
CA GLY A 42 9.66 6.52 9.61
C GLY A 42 9.03 6.56 8.22
N MET A 43 9.21 7.66 7.50
CA MET A 43 8.59 7.88 6.18
C MET A 43 9.03 6.85 5.13
N THR A 44 10.31 6.47 5.10
CA THR A 44 10.81 5.44 4.16
C THR A 44 10.19 4.08 4.46
N GLY A 45 10.11 3.71 5.75
CA GLY A 45 9.45 2.48 6.18
C GLY A 45 7.96 2.47 5.86
N SER A 46 7.25 3.58 6.06
CA SER A 46 5.83 3.72 5.71
C SER A 46 5.58 3.57 4.21
N ILE A 47 6.45 4.13 3.36
CA ILE A 47 6.36 3.93 1.91
C ILE A 47 6.60 2.47 1.55
N ALA A 48 7.69 1.87 2.07
CA ALA A 48 8.06 0.49 1.79
C ALA A 48 6.99 -0.54 2.27
N ALA A 49 6.32 -0.26 3.38
CA ALA A 49 5.21 -1.07 3.89
C ALA A 49 3.99 -1.06 2.95
N ASN A 50 3.82 -0.01 2.15
CA ASN A 50 2.75 0.13 1.15
C ASN A 50 3.24 -0.20 -0.27
N CYS A 51 4.39 -0.86 -0.38
CA CYS A 51 4.89 -1.41 -1.62
C CYS A 51 4.55 -2.90 -1.76
N THR A 52 4.37 -3.36 -2.98
CA THR A 52 4.31 -4.78 -3.36
C THR A 52 5.40 -5.07 -4.38
N LEU A 53 6.19 -6.13 -4.18
CA LEU A 53 7.18 -6.57 -5.15
C LEU A 53 6.51 -7.28 -6.34
N ILE A 54 6.82 -6.82 -7.55
CA ILE A 54 6.17 -7.26 -8.80
C ILE A 54 7.12 -8.04 -9.70
N SER A 55 8.40 -7.64 -9.77
CA SER A 55 9.41 -8.37 -10.53
C SER A 55 10.81 -8.21 -9.93
N ILE A 56 11.66 -9.20 -10.20
CA ILE A 56 13.11 -9.17 -9.95
C ILE A 56 13.78 -9.56 -11.28
N GLU A 57 14.57 -8.65 -11.83
CA GLU A 57 15.34 -8.83 -13.05
C GLU A 57 16.81 -8.52 -12.76
N GLY A 58 17.59 -9.54 -12.39
CA GLY A 58 18.97 -9.34 -11.93
C GLY A 58 19.02 -8.55 -10.63
N ASP A 59 19.68 -7.39 -10.66
CA ASP A 59 19.76 -6.42 -9.57
C ASP A 59 18.66 -5.35 -9.59
N HIS A 60 17.76 -5.40 -10.58
CA HIS A 60 16.65 -4.47 -10.71
C HIS A 60 15.36 -5.06 -10.14
N TRP A 61 14.82 -4.41 -9.13
CA TRP A 61 13.56 -4.80 -8.48
C TRP A 61 12.47 -3.78 -8.82
N LEU A 62 11.31 -4.26 -9.25
CA LEU A 62 10.14 -3.42 -9.47
C LEU A 62 9.15 -3.60 -8.31
N LEU A 63 8.88 -2.50 -7.62
CA LEU A 63 7.83 -2.45 -6.60
C LEU A 63 6.73 -1.49 -7.04
N HIS A 64 5.47 -1.91 -6.85
CA HIS A 64 4.32 -1.02 -6.94
C HIS A 64 4.05 -0.40 -5.58
N LEU A 65 4.01 0.93 -5.54
CA LEU A 65 3.57 1.70 -4.39
C LEU A 65 2.09 2.02 -4.51
N ASP A 66 1.33 1.86 -3.42
CA ASP A 66 -0.05 2.34 -3.33
C ASP A 66 -0.12 3.84 -3.73
N PRO A 67 -0.97 4.22 -4.69
CA PRO A 67 -1.15 5.62 -5.10
C PRO A 67 -1.39 6.59 -3.94
N ALA A 68 -2.08 6.17 -2.87
CA ALA A 68 -2.35 6.99 -1.69
C ALA A 68 -1.07 7.40 -0.93
N HIS A 69 0.01 6.65 -1.10
CA HIS A 69 1.30 6.86 -0.45
C HIS A 69 2.37 7.42 -1.41
N SER A 70 1.99 7.66 -2.68
CA SER A 70 2.91 8.08 -3.73
C SER A 70 3.39 9.54 -3.60
N ALA A 71 2.58 10.42 -2.99
CA ALA A 71 2.89 11.85 -2.89
C ALA A 71 4.18 12.15 -2.10
N LEU A 72 4.56 11.28 -1.17
CA LEU A 72 5.76 11.42 -0.35
C LEU A 72 6.98 10.70 -0.96
N PHE A 73 6.78 9.90 -2.00
CA PHE A 73 7.85 9.18 -2.67
C PHE A 73 8.65 10.12 -3.57
N ASN A 74 9.97 10.09 -3.39
CA ASN A 74 10.91 10.90 -4.14
C ASN A 74 12.29 10.23 -4.14
N ALA A 75 13.25 10.82 -4.86
CA ALA A 75 14.61 10.28 -4.99
C ALA A 75 15.32 10.02 -3.65
N THR A 76 15.03 10.79 -2.60
CA THR A 76 15.60 10.55 -1.26
C THR A 76 15.03 9.27 -0.64
N GLN A 77 13.72 9.04 -0.76
CA GLN A 77 13.09 7.81 -0.25
C GLN A 77 13.53 6.59 -1.04
N GLN A 78 13.60 6.70 -2.37
CA GLN A 78 14.11 5.66 -3.24
C GLN A 78 15.55 5.28 -2.89
N ARG A 79 16.44 6.27 -2.68
CA ARG A 79 17.82 6.01 -2.28
C ARG A 79 17.88 5.27 -0.94
N ARG A 80 17.18 5.75 0.09
CA ARG A 80 17.17 5.10 1.41
C ARG A 80 16.64 3.67 1.36
N LEU A 81 15.63 3.42 0.54
CA LEU A 81 15.11 2.07 0.32
C LEU A 81 16.17 1.18 -0.37
N ASN A 82 16.81 1.66 -1.42
CA ASN A 82 17.89 0.94 -2.10
C ASN A 82 19.09 0.68 -1.19
N ASP A 83 19.50 1.65 -0.38
CA ASP A 83 20.61 1.51 0.57
C ASP A 83 20.31 0.40 1.59
N ALA A 84 19.05 0.28 2.02
CA ALA A 84 18.63 -0.76 2.95
C ALA A 84 18.55 -2.15 2.29
N LEU A 85 18.20 -2.22 1.01
CA LEU A 85 18.13 -3.48 0.26
C LEU A 85 19.52 -4.05 -0.09
N ASN A 86 20.54 -3.19 -0.17
CA ASN A 86 21.90 -3.56 -0.57
C ASN A 86 22.87 -3.76 0.62
N GLN A 87 22.36 -3.91 1.84
CA GLN A 87 23.20 -4.16 3.02
C GLN A 87 23.61 -5.62 3.18
#